data_AF-A0A6P0XZQ9-F1
#
_entry.id   AF-A0A6P0XZQ9-F1
#
_cell.length_a   1.000
_cell.length_b   1.000
_cell.length_c   1.000
_cell.angle_alpha   90.00
_cell.angle_beta   90.00
_cell.angle_gamma   90.00
#
_symmetry.space_group_name_H-M   'P 1'
#
loop_
_entity.id
_entity.type
_entity.pdbx_description
1 polymer ?
#
loop_
_entity_poly.entity_id
_entity_poly.type
_entity_poly.pdbx_seq_one_letter_code
_entity_poly.pdbx_strand_id
1 'polypeptide(L)'
;LNSGLDKYERTCEELPVHRSLIAEAKSKAEKGEIEAAISILKRAQELDGEIDLDPDTETIEKDPEIVAKKLAAPGKVEDGKKLAEQGKIEEAISLYDEAQKLDSELEIAANDWGELCMYGSLNNQAQDVIFACENAVKLSPDDGGIRGYRGVARALNGDYPGAIEDFQVLVDWLGDGEIKAKIEGWIETLKKGENPITSEVLEELKN
;
A
#
# COMPACT_ATOMS: atom_id res chain seq x y z
N LEU A 1 20.61 -14.58 11.70
CA LEU A 1 21.05 -14.50 13.11
C LEU A 1 19.94 -15.08 13.97
N ASN A 2 20.18 -16.24 14.60
CA ASN A 2 19.30 -16.78 15.64
C ASN A 2 19.29 -15.77 16.79
N SER A 3 18.17 -15.11 17.05
CA SER A 3 18.10 -13.96 17.97
C SER A 3 18.27 -14.33 19.45
N GLY A 4 18.36 -15.61 19.81
CA GLY A 4 18.59 -16.04 21.20
C GLY A 4 17.40 -15.77 22.14
N LEU A 5 16.28 -15.25 21.62
CA LEU A 5 15.07 -14.97 22.39
C LEU A 5 14.20 -16.20 22.62
N ASP A 6 14.48 -17.31 21.94
CA ASP A 6 14.08 -18.65 22.36
C ASP A 6 14.52 -18.98 23.81
N LYS A 7 15.54 -18.26 24.31
CA LYS A 7 16.04 -18.33 25.69
C LYS A 7 15.71 -17.10 26.53
N TYR A 8 14.81 -16.22 26.07
CA TYR A 8 14.41 -15.08 26.89
C TYR A 8 13.70 -15.59 28.14
N GLU A 9 14.27 -15.20 29.29
CA GLU A 9 13.75 -15.50 30.63
C GLU A 9 13.71 -14.19 31.41
N ARG A 10 12.68 -14.03 32.25
CA ARG A 10 12.60 -12.89 33.16
C ARG A 10 13.75 -13.02 34.16
N THR A 11 14.57 -11.98 34.26
CA THR A 11 15.64 -11.93 35.27
C THR A 11 15.10 -11.58 36.65
N CYS A 12 13.87 -11.03 36.74
CA CYS A 12 13.13 -10.78 37.97
C CYS A 12 11.64 -11.05 37.75
N GLU A 13 11.02 -11.91 38.56
CA GLU A 13 9.60 -12.31 38.46
C GLU A 13 8.60 -11.19 38.81
N GLU A 14 9.07 -10.07 39.36
CA GLU A 14 8.22 -8.92 39.71
C GLU A 14 8.21 -7.84 38.61
N LEU A 15 9.14 -7.88 37.65
CA LEU A 15 9.25 -6.88 36.59
C LEU A 15 8.49 -7.31 35.33
N PRO A 16 7.80 -6.38 34.63
CA PRO A 16 7.05 -6.70 33.42
C PRO A 16 7.95 -7.26 32.33
N VAL A 17 7.37 -8.03 31.40
CA VAL A 17 8.08 -8.50 30.20
C VAL A 17 8.66 -7.28 29.46
N HIS A 18 9.94 -7.36 29.11
CA HIS A 18 10.61 -6.23 28.50
C HIS A 18 10.09 -5.99 27.07
N ARG A 19 9.77 -4.74 26.74
CA ARG A 19 9.20 -4.31 25.44
C ARG A 19 9.97 -4.75 24.19
N SER A 20 11.24 -5.13 24.34
CA SER A 20 12.06 -5.64 23.23
C SER A 20 11.51 -6.94 22.62
N LEU A 21 10.78 -7.75 23.40
CA LEU A 21 10.22 -9.01 22.92
C LEU A 21 9.09 -8.75 21.90
N ILE A 22 8.16 -7.84 22.24
CA ILE A 22 7.09 -7.38 21.34
C ILE A 22 7.67 -6.66 20.12
N ALA A 23 8.67 -5.78 20.31
CA ALA A 23 9.33 -5.10 19.21
C ALA A 23 10.03 -6.06 18.24
N GLU A 24 10.63 -7.15 18.72
CA GLU A 24 11.20 -8.17 17.84
C GLU A 24 10.13 -8.95 17.09
N ALA A 25 9.04 -9.36 17.76
CA ALA A 25 7.91 -10.00 17.10
C ALA A 25 7.36 -9.13 15.96
N LYS A 26 7.17 -7.84 16.21
CA LYS A 26 6.77 -6.85 15.19
C LYS A 26 7.74 -6.81 14.02
N SER A 27 9.05 -6.67 14.28
CA SER A 27 10.06 -6.66 13.22
C SER A 27 10.09 -7.96 12.41
N LYS A 28 9.77 -9.10 13.02
CA LYS A 28 9.69 -10.39 12.34
C LYS A 28 8.43 -10.48 11.47
N ALA A 29 7.28 -10.08 12.00
CA ALA A 29 6.02 -10.04 11.27
C ALA A 29 6.12 -9.12 10.04
N GLU A 30 6.66 -7.91 10.19
CA GLU A 30 6.87 -6.95 9.09
C GLU A 30 7.77 -7.48 7.97
N LYS A 31 8.67 -8.43 8.27
CA LYS A 31 9.52 -9.11 7.28
C LYS A 31 8.86 -10.36 6.67
N GLY A 32 7.60 -10.63 6.99
CA GLY A 32 6.87 -11.83 6.59
C GLY A 32 7.26 -13.09 7.37
N GLU A 33 8.09 -12.99 8.41
CA GLU A 33 8.46 -14.11 9.29
C GLU A 33 7.34 -14.36 10.33
N ILE A 34 6.10 -14.55 9.87
CA ILE A 34 4.88 -14.61 10.71
C ILE A 34 4.99 -15.71 11.78
N GLU A 35 5.43 -16.91 11.42
CA GLU A 35 5.58 -18.02 12.38
C GLU A 35 6.62 -17.72 13.47
N ALA A 36 7.70 -17.01 13.12
CA ALA A 36 8.70 -16.59 14.09
C ALA A 36 8.12 -15.53 15.05
N ALA A 37 7.35 -14.58 14.52
CA ALA A 37 6.64 -13.60 15.34
C ALA A 37 5.64 -14.26 16.29
N ILE A 38 4.84 -15.21 15.81
CA ILE A 38 3.89 -16.00 16.63
C ILE A 38 4.62 -16.69 17.79
N SER A 39 5.77 -17.32 17.53
CA SER A 39 6.58 -17.99 18.55
C SER A 39 7.03 -17.02 19.65
N ILE A 40 7.49 -15.83 19.26
CA ILE A 40 7.93 -14.78 20.19
C ILE A 40 6.77 -14.26 21.03
N LEU A 41 5.60 -14.02 20.41
CA LEU A 41 4.41 -13.54 21.11
C LEU A 41 3.85 -14.60 22.08
N LYS A 42 3.82 -15.87 21.69
CA LYS A 42 3.45 -16.99 22.58
C LYS A 42 4.39 -17.03 23.79
N ARG A 43 5.70 -16.85 23.58
CA ARG A 43 6.67 -16.78 24.67
C ARG A 43 6.42 -15.57 25.60
N ALA A 44 6.05 -14.42 25.04
CA ALA A 44 5.72 -13.24 25.83
C ALA A 44 4.51 -13.51 26.75
N GLN A 45 3.48 -14.15 26.22
CA GLN A 45 2.26 -14.51 26.93
C GLN A 45 2.47 -15.60 28.00
N GLU A 46 3.40 -16.54 27.77
CA GLU A 46 3.80 -17.52 28.81
C GLU A 46 4.47 -16.86 30.03
N LEU A 47 5.22 -15.78 29.80
CA LEU A 47 5.95 -15.07 30.85
C LEU A 47 5.07 -14.07 31.62
N ASP A 48 4.03 -13.58 30.97
CA ASP A 48 2.99 -12.70 31.51
C ASP A 48 1.67 -12.94 30.77
N GLY A 49 0.74 -13.66 31.39
CA GLY A 49 -0.55 -14.01 30.77
C GLY A 49 -1.49 -12.82 30.56
N GLU A 50 -1.22 -11.68 31.18
CA GLU A 50 -1.99 -10.45 31.04
C GLU A 50 -1.33 -9.44 30.10
N ILE A 51 -0.21 -9.81 29.46
CA ILE A 51 0.49 -8.94 28.53
C ILE A 51 -0.40 -8.52 27.36
N ASP A 52 -0.28 -7.25 27.00
CA ASP A 52 -0.79 -6.72 25.75
C ASP A 52 0.24 -6.98 24.63
N LEU A 53 -0.15 -7.77 23.64
CA LEU A 53 0.73 -8.20 22.56
C LEU A 53 0.88 -7.14 21.46
N ASP A 54 0.01 -6.13 21.43
CA ASP A 54 0.11 -4.99 20.50
C ASP A 54 -0.28 -3.67 21.18
N PRO A 55 0.66 -3.08 21.96
CA PRO A 55 0.39 -1.87 22.74
C PRO A 55 0.22 -0.60 21.89
N ASP A 56 0.37 -0.69 20.57
CA ASP A 56 0.11 0.41 19.64
C ASP A 56 -1.40 0.54 19.31
N THR A 57 -2.22 -0.44 19.71
CA THR A 57 -3.67 -0.45 19.49
C THR A 57 -4.45 0.08 20.71
N GLU A 58 -5.71 0.48 20.50
CA GLU A 58 -6.57 0.98 21.60
C GLU A 58 -7.09 -0.15 22.51
N THR A 59 -7.11 -1.38 22.01
CA THR A 59 -7.63 -2.57 22.69
C THR A 59 -6.50 -3.47 23.15
N ILE A 60 -6.71 -4.18 24.27
CA ILE A 60 -5.73 -5.17 24.72
C ILE A 60 -5.78 -6.37 23.78
N GLU A 61 -4.70 -6.61 23.05
CA GLU A 61 -4.60 -7.71 22.10
C GLU A 61 -3.92 -8.92 22.74
N LYS A 62 -4.62 -10.07 22.76
CA LYS A 62 -4.17 -11.26 23.51
C LYS A 62 -3.97 -12.52 22.66
N ASP A 63 -4.28 -12.48 21.36
CA ASP A 63 -4.13 -13.62 20.46
C ASP A 63 -2.85 -13.47 19.62
N PRO A 64 -1.79 -14.26 19.88
CA PRO A 64 -0.52 -14.18 19.16
C PRO A 64 -0.66 -14.37 17.65
N GLU A 65 -1.60 -15.19 17.19
CA GLU A 65 -1.77 -15.50 15.76
C GLU A 65 -2.46 -14.37 15.02
N ILE A 66 -3.48 -13.76 15.65
CA ILE A 66 -4.13 -12.57 15.11
C ILE A 66 -3.16 -11.39 15.08
N VAL A 67 -2.46 -11.13 16.19
CA VAL A 67 -1.51 -10.02 16.30
C VAL A 67 -0.37 -10.15 15.30
N ALA A 68 0.25 -11.33 15.18
CA ALA A 68 1.33 -11.53 14.22
C ALA A 68 0.89 -11.32 12.76
N LYS A 69 -0.34 -11.71 12.41
CA LYS A 69 -0.90 -11.47 11.07
C LYS A 69 -1.13 -9.99 10.83
N LYS A 70 -1.76 -9.29 11.77
CA LYS A 70 -1.99 -7.84 11.68
C LYS A 70 -0.68 -7.07 11.51
N LEU A 71 0.33 -7.38 12.35
CA LEU A 71 1.66 -6.76 12.27
C LEU A 71 2.40 -7.06 10.96
N ALA A 72 2.06 -8.14 10.25
CA ALA A 72 2.67 -8.48 8.97
C ALA A 72 2.03 -7.77 7.78
N ALA A 73 0.78 -7.30 7.92
CA ALA A 73 0.00 -6.74 6.82
C ALA A 73 0.66 -5.48 6.18
N PRO A 74 1.20 -4.50 6.94
CA PRO A 74 1.90 -3.36 6.34
C PRO A 74 3.14 -3.76 5.54
N GLY A 75 3.87 -4.79 5.99
CA GLY A 75 5.05 -5.31 5.28
C GLY A 75 4.71 -5.85 3.90
N LYS A 76 3.52 -6.46 3.75
CA LYS A 76 3.02 -6.92 2.44
C LYS A 76 2.75 -5.77 1.48
N VAL A 77 2.17 -4.67 1.95
CA VAL A 77 1.96 -3.46 1.14
C VAL A 77 3.30 -2.91 0.65
N GLU A 78 4.28 -2.81 1.55
CA GLU A 78 5.61 -2.30 1.22
C GLU A 78 6.36 -3.17 0.21
N ASP A 79 6.25 -4.50 0.32
CA ASP A 79 6.79 -5.39 -0.70
C ASP A 79 6.02 -5.31 -2.02
N GLY A 80 4.69 -5.13 -1.97
CA GLY A 80 3.85 -4.90 -3.13
C GLY A 80 4.26 -3.65 -3.92
N LYS A 81 4.56 -2.56 -3.22
CA LYS A 81 5.05 -1.31 -3.85
C LYS A 81 6.35 -1.53 -4.62
N LYS A 82 7.33 -2.19 -4.00
CA LYS A 82 8.60 -2.51 -4.66
C LYS A 82 8.42 -3.38 -5.90
N LEU A 83 7.45 -4.30 -5.89
CA LEU A 83 7.13 -5.10 -7.07
C LEU A 83 6.42 -4.27 -8.15
N ALA A 84 5.53 -3.36 -7.76
CA ALA A 84 4.86 -2.45 -8.69
C ALA A 84 5.88 -1.55 -9.40
N GLU A 85 6.83 -0.97 -8.66
CA GLU A 85 7.96 -0.19 -9.19
C GLU A 85 8.79 -0.98 -10.22
N GLN A 86 8.93 -2.29 -10.02
CA GLN A 86 9.63 -3.21 -10.94
C GLN A 86 8.77 -3.64 -12.14
N GLY A 87 7.53 -3.17 -12.25
CA GLY A 87 6.57 -3.55 -13.28
C GLY A 87 5.92 -4.93 -13.07
N LYS A 88 6.11 -5.56 -11.91
CA LYS A 88 5.50 -6.85 -11.56
C LYS A 88 4.13 -6.64 -10.92
N ILE A 89 3.20 -6.12 -11.71
CA ILE A 89 1.93 -5.58 -11.20
C ILE A 89 1.04 -6.68 -10.61
N GLU A 90 0.96 -7.86 -11.24
CA GLU A 90 0.16 -8.97 -10.72
C GLU A 90 0.64 -9.46 -9.35
N GLU A 91 1.97 -9.56 -9.18
CA GLU A 91 2.58 -9.92 -7.89
C GLU A 91 2.32 -8.83 -6.84
N ALA A 92 2.38 -7.55 -7.24
CA ALA A 92 2.06 -6.42 -6.37
C ALA A 92 0.59 -6.45 -5.90
N ILE A 93 -0.37 -6.63 -6.82
CA ILE A 93 -1.80 -6.76 -6.49
C ILE A 93 -2.01 -7.91 -5.49
N SER A 94 -1.37 -9.07 -5.73
CA SER A 94 -1.49 -10.21 -4.83
C SER A 94 -1.00 -9.91 -3.40
N LEU A 95 0.03 -9.06 -3.25
CA LEU A 95 0.53 -8.67 -1.93
C LEU A 95 -0.40 -7.67 -1.23
N TYR A 96 -1.02 -6.74 -1.96
CA TYR A 96 -2.06 -5.86 -1.41
C TYR A 96 -3.28 -6.68 -0.94
N ASP A 97 -3.71 -7.66 -1.74
CA ASP A 97 -4.79 -8.58 -1.36
C ASP A 97 -4.43 -9.42 -0.13
N GLU A 98 -3.17 -9.88 -0.03
CA GLU A 98 -2.69 -10.61 1.14
C GLU A 98 -2.69 -9.72 2.38
N ALA A 99 -2.24 -8.47 2.26
CA ALA A 99 -2.26 -7.48 3.35
C ALA A 99 -3.68 -7.33 3.92
N GLN A 100 -4.68 -7.13 3.05
CA GLN A 100 -6.08 -6.98 3.47
C GLN A 100 -6.71 -8.28 4.03
N LYS A 101 -6.18 -9.46 3.66
CA LYS A 101 -6.58 -10.74 4.26
C LYS A 101 -5.98 -10.96 5.65
N LEU A 102 -4.75 -10.48 5.85
CA LEU A 102 -4.07 -10.54 7.15
C LEU A 102 -4.69 -9.55 8.14
N ASP A 103 -5.09 -8.38 7.66
CA ASP A 103 -5.81 -7.38 8.42
C ASP A 103 -6.88 -6.69 7.56
N SER A 104 -8.13 -7.03 7.80
CA SER A 104 -9.28 -6.46 7.07
C SER A 104 -9.54 -5.00 7.42
N GLU A 105 -8.98 -4.51 8.52
CA GLU A 105 -9.10 -3.12 8.97
C GLU A 105 -7.87 -2.28 8.59
N LEU A 106 -6.91 -2.87 7.87
CA LEU A 106 -5.69 -2.18 7.44
C LEU A 106 -6.01 -0.94 6.62
N GLU A 107 -5.60 0.21 7.15
CA GLU A 107 -5.61 1.48 6.43
C GLU A 107 -4.36 1.59 5.54
N ILE A 108 -4.54 1.31 4.25
CA ILE A 108 -3.51 1.54 3.23
C ILE A 108 -3.57 3.01 2.79
N ALA A 109 -2.44 3.71 2.81
CA ALA A 109 -2.40 5.13 2.52
C ALA A 109 -2.77 5.45 1.07
N ALA A 110 -3.28 6.66 0.82
CA ALA A 110 -3.68 7.11 -0.51
C ALA A 110 -2.53 7.02 -1.53
N ASN A 111 -1.30 7.32 -1.10
CA ASN A 111 -0.11 7.25 -1.95
C ASN A 111 0.26 5.82 -2.34
N ASP A 112 0.14 4.85 -1.42
CA ASP A 112 0.47 3.45 -1.72
C ASP A 112 -0.51 2.90 -2.77
N TRP A 113 -1.81 3.19 -2.61
CA TRP A 113 -2.81 2.91 -3.64
C TRP A 113 -2.53 3.66 -4.97
N GLY A 114 -2.10 4.91 -4.87
CA GLY A 114 -1.75 5.75 -6.02
C GLY A 114 -0.56 5.22 -6.81
N GLU A 115 0.46 4.69 -6.13
CA GLU A 115 1.62 4.05 -6.75
C GLU A 115 1.22 2.77 -7.48
N LEU A 116 0.42 1.90 -6.85
CA LEU A 116 -0.09 0.69 -7.52
C LEU A 116 -0.91 1.05 -8.77
N CYS A 117 -1.76 2.06 -8.66
CA CYS A 117 -2.51 2.63 -9.79
C CYS A 117 -1.58 3.14 -10.91
N MET A 118 -0.58 3.95 -10.56
CA MET A 118 0.35 4.56 -11.51
C MET A 118 1.16 3.47 -12.22
N TYR A 119 1.89 2.64 -11.47
CA TYR A 119 2.75 1.62 -12.05
C TYR A 119 1.97 0.59 -12.86
N GLY A 120 0.78 0.17 -12.39
CA GLY A 120 -0.10 -0.71 -13.17
C GLY A 120 -0.53 -0.09 -14.50
N SER A 121 -0.92 1.18 -14.48
CA SER A 121 -1.32 1.90 -15.71
C SER A 121 -0.15 2.06 -16.68
N LEU A 122 1.04 2.42 -16.19
CA LEU A 122 2.25 2.56 -17.00
C LEU A 122 2.72 1.22 -17.62
N ASN A 123 2.40 0.10 -16.98
CA ASN A 123 2.69 -1.25 -17.50
C ASN A 123 1.54 -1.84 -18.33
N ASN A 124 0.61 -1.00 -18.80
CA ASN A 124 -0.53 -1.42 -19.64
C ASN A 124 -1.48 -2.41 -18.92
N GLN A 125 -1.56 -2.31 -17.60
CA GLN A 125 -2.44 -3.10 -16.72
C GLN A 125 -3.47 -2.21 -16.02
N ALA A 126 -3.88 -1.11 -16.67
CA ALA A 126 -4.83 -0.13 -16.13
C ALA A 126 -6.17 -0.75 -15.71
N GLN A 127 -6.63 -1.80 -16.38
CA GLN A 127 -7.85 -2.51 -16.00
C GLN A 127 -7.69 -3.24 -14.65
N ASP A 128 -6.52 -3.83 -14.41
CA ASP A 128 -6.25 -4.62 -13.21
C ASP A 128 -6.07 -3.76 -11.97
N VAL A 129 -5.63 -2.50 -12.11
CA VAL A 129 -5.35 -1.58 -10.99
C VAL A 129 -6.36 -0.46 -10.82
N ILE A 130 -7.47 -0.45 -11.57
CA ILE A 130 -8.45 0.65 -11.45
C ILE A 130 -9.02 0.77 -10.03
N PHE A 131 -9.17 -0.36 -9.33
CA PHE A 131 -9.62 -0.38 -7.92
C PHE A 131 -8.64 0.37 -6.99
N ALA A 132 -7.34 0.27 -7.25
CA ALA A 132 -6.31 0.98 -6.51
C ALA A 132 -6.44 2.49 -6.76
N CYS A 133 -6.66 2.89 -8.02
CA CYS A 133 -6.90 4.30 -8.37
C CYS A 133 -8.15 4.88 -7.66
N GLU A 134 -9.23 4.10 -7.57
CA GLU A 134 -10.45 4.48 -6.89
C GLU A 134 -10.24 4.63 -5.38
N ASN A 135 -9.53 3.69 -4.76
CA ASN A 135 -9.16 3.78 -3.34
C ASN A 135 -8.27 5.00 -3.05
N ALA A 136 -7.28 5.27 -3.91
CA ALA A 136 -6.41 6.44 -3.78
C ALA A 136 -7.20 7.75 -3.82
N VAL A 137 -8.06 7.94 -4.83
CA VAL A 137 -8.89 9.16 -4.95
C VAL A 137 -9.94 9.25 -3.85
N LYS A 138 -10.49 8.13 -3.38
CA LYS A 138 -11.43 8.14 -2.24
C LYS A 138 -10.77 8.72 -0.98
N LEU A 139 -9.49 8.40 -0.76
CA LEU A 139 -8.74 8.85 0.41
C LEU A 139 -8.17 10.27 0.24
N SER A 140 -7.79 10.65 -0.98
CA SER A 140 -7.24 11.97 -1.29
C SER A 140 -7.88 12.57 -2.55
N PRO A 141 -9.13 13.06 -2.45
CA PRO A 141 -9.93 13.46 -3.62
C PRO A 141 -9.43 14.71 -4.33
N ASP A 142 -8.64 15.55 -3.65
CA ASP A 142 -8.15 16.83 -4.16
C ASP A 142 -6.66 16.80 -4.55
N ASP A 143 -6.00 15.65 -4.42
CA ASP A 143 -4.62 15.46 -4.86
C ASP A 143 -4.57 15.34 -6.39
N GLY A 144 -4.03 16.37 -7.04
CA GLY A 144 -3.93 16.45 -8.50
C GLY A 144 -3.09 15.32 -9.10
N GLY A 145 -2.04 14.86 -8.41
CA GLY A 145 -1.19 13.75 -8.87
C GLY A 145 -1.96 12.42 -8.90
N ILE A 146 -2.64 12.10 -7.80
CA ILE A 146 -3.48 10.89 -7.69
C ILE A 146 -4.62 10.92 -8.73
N ARG A 147 -5.25 12.08 -8.92
CA ARG A 147 -6.24 12.30 -9.99
C ARG A 147 -5.63 12.03 -11.36
N GLY A 148 -4.45 12.59 -11.62
CA GLY A 148 -3.69 12.35 -12.85
C GLY A 148 -3.48 10.87 -13.15
N TYR A 149 -3.03 10.09 -12.15
CA TYR A 149 -2.83 8.64 -12.30
C TYR A 149 -4.12 7.92 -12.66
N ARG A 150 -5.23 8.22 -11.98
CA ARG A 150 -6.53 7.64 -12.33
C ARG A 150 -7.02 8.09 -13.71
N GLY A 151 -6.76 9.34 -14.10
CA GLY A 151 -7.07 9.87 -15.42
C GLY A 151 -6.39 9.08 -16.54
N VAL A 152 -5.10 8.76 -16.37
CA VAL A 152 -4.35 7.87 -17.29
C VAL A 152 -4.99 6.49 -17.33
N ALA A 153 -5.27 5.88 -16.18
CA ALA A 153 -5.88 4.55 -16.09
C ALA A 153 -7.25 4.50 -16.80
N ARG A 154 -8.10 5.51 -16.57
CA ARG A 154 -9.43 5.64 -17.19
C ARG A 154 -9.34 5.83 -18.69
N ALA A 155 -8.42 6.66 -19.18
CA ALA A 155 -8.20 6.84 -20.61
C ALA A 155 -7.79 5.53 -21.30
N LEU A 156 -6.88 4.76 -20.70
CA LEU A 156 -6.48 3.44 -21.19
C LEU A 156 -7.64 2.43 -21.20
N ASN A 157 -8.54 2.50 -20.22
CA ASN A 157 -9.75 1.66 -20.14
C ASN A 157 -10.92 2.18 -20.98
N GLY A 158 -10.76 3.30 -21.71
CA GLY A 158 -11.81 3.88 -22.56
C GLY A 158 -12.85 4.74 -21.85
N ASP A 159 -12.70 5.00 -20.54
CA ASP A 159 -13.54 5.94 -19.80
C ASP A 159 -13.04 7.38 -20.01
N TYR A 160 -13.28 7.90 -21.22
CA TYR A 160 -12.87 9.27 -21.57
C TYR A 160 -13.58 10.35 -20.76
N PRO A 161 -14.89 10.28 -20.47
CA PRO A 161 -15.54 11.25 -19.60
C PRO A 161 -14.88 11.30 -18.21
N GLY A 162 -14.65 10.14 -17.58
CA GLY A 162 -14.00 10.09 -16.27
C GLY A 162 -12.53 10.53 -16.30
N ALA A 163 -11.81 10.24 -17.39
CA ALA A 163 -10.44 10.72 -17.57
C ALA A 163 -10.37 12.25 -17.71
N ILE A 164 -11.30 12.86 -18.45
CA ILE A 164 -11.39 14.32 -18.58
C ILE A 164 -11.65 14.98 -17.22
N GLU A 165 -12.56 14.43 -16.41
CA GLU A 165 -12.84 14.96 -15.07
C GLU A 165 -11.58 14.96 -14.19
N ASP A 166 -10.83 13.86 -14.19
CA ASP A 166 -9.61 13.75 -13.38
C ASP A 166 -8.48 14.64 -13.91
N PHE A 167 -8.30 14.72 -15.22
CA PHE A 167 -7.32 15.63 -15.83
C PHE A 167 -7.67 17.09 -15.60
N GLN A 168 -8.94 17.47 -15.52
CA GLN A 168 -9.33 18.83 -15.18
C GLN A 168 -8.87 19.19 -13.75
N VAL A 169 -9.04 18.28 -12.79
CA VAL A 169 -8.54 18.49 -11.43
C VAL A 169 -7.01 18.63 -11.41
N LEU A 170 -6.30 17.80 -12.18
CA LEU A 170 -4.85 17.93 -12.32
C LEU A 170 -4.45 19.28 -12.94
N VAL A 171 -5.14 19.75 -13.98
CA VAL A 171 -4.89 21.06 -14.61
C VAL A 171 -5.08 22.21 -13.63
N ASP A 172 -6.11 22.13 -12.79
CA ASP A 172 -6.42 23.15 -11.78
C ASP A 172 -5.38 23.15 -10.63
N TRP A 173 -4.78 22.00 -10.34
CA TRP A 173 -3.73 21.83 -9.33
C TRP A 173 -2.35 22.29 -9.83
N LEU A 174 -2.07 22.11 -11.12
CA LEU A 174 -0.81 22.49 -11.74
C LEU A 174 -0.69 24.01 -11.90
N GLY A 175 0.52 24.53 -11.65
CA GLY A 175 0.90 25.85 -12.12
C GLY A 175 1.02 25.92 -13.65
N ASP A 176 1.05 27.13 -14.20
CA ASP A 176 1.24 27.33 -15.64
C ASP A 176 2.58 26.74 -16.10
N GLY A 177 2.56 25.96 -17.18
CA GLY A 177 3.76 25.29 -17.69
C GLY A 177 3.47 24.22 -18.73
N GLU A 178 4.54 23.56 -19.21
CA GLU A 178 4.47 22.57 -20.28
C GLU A 178 3.64 21.34 -19.89
N ILE A 179 3.74 20.88 -18.64
CA ILE A 179 2.94 19.75 -18.14
C ILE A 179 1.46 20.09 -18.22
N LYS A 180 1.04 21.26 -17.71
CA LYS A 180 -0.36 21.71 -17.76
C LYS A 180 -0.87 21.77 -19.20
N ALA A 181 -0.12 22.38 -20.11
CA ALA A 181 -0.47 22.47 -21.53
C ALA A 181 -0.58 21.08 -22.19
N LYS A 182 0.27 20.11 -21.80
CA LYS A 182 0.20 18.73 -22.27
C LYS A 182 -1.12 18.06 -21.83
N ILE A 183 -1.49 18.20 -20.55
CA ILE A 183 -2.73 17.64 -20.01
C ILE A 183 -3.97 18.31 -20.62
N GLU A 184 -3.95 19.62 -20.83
CA GLU A 184 -5.01 20.33 -21.57
C GLU A 184 -5.16 19.79 -23.00
N GLY A 185 -4.04 19.51 -23.67
CA GLY A 185 -4.03 18.83 -24.96
C GLY A 185 -4.63 17.42 -24.92
N TRP A 186 -4.34 16.65 -23.87
CA TRP A 186 -4.96 15.34 -23.65
C TRP A 186 -6.48 15.43 -23.50
N ILE A 187 -6.96 16.42 -22.74
CA ILE A 187 -8.40 16.68 -22.60
C ILE A 187 -9.06 16.95 -23.95
N GLU A 188 -8.46 17.78 -24.80
CA GLU A 188 -9.01 18.08 -26.14
C GLU A 188 -9.01 16.87 -27.08
N THR A 189 -8.03 15.98 -26.96
CA THR A 189 -7.99 14.70 -27.70
C THR A 189 -9.09 13.75 -27.21
N LEU A 190 -9.26 13.61 -25.89
CA LEU A 190 -10.32 12.79 -25.29
C LEU A 190 -11.72 13.27 -25.68
N LYS A 191 -11.95 14.58 -25.75
CA LYS A 191 -13.23 15.17 -26.20
C LYS A 191 -13.60 14.79 -27.64
N LYS A 192 -12.62 14.45 -28.47
CA LYS A 192 -12.82 13.97 -29.85
C LYS A 192 -13.07 12.45 -29.91
N GLY A 193 -13.01 11.76 -28.77
CA GLY A 193 -13.12 10.30 -28.71
C GLY A 193 -11.84 9.56 -29.06
N GLU A 194 -10.69 10.25 -28.98
CA GLU A 194 -9.37 9.67 -29.24
C GLU A 194 -8.60 9.51 -27.92
N ASN A 195 -7.81 8.44 -27.79
CA ASN A 195 -6.98 8.23 -26.60
C ASN A 195 -5.62 8.94 -26.77
N PRO A 196 -5.28 9.95 -25.94
CA PRO A 196 -3.98 10.61 -25.99
C PRO A 196 -2.85 9.77 -25.38
N ILE A 197 -3.17 8.72 -24.61
CA ILE A 197 -2.20 7.88 -23.91
C ILE A 197 -1.75 6.76 -24.85
N THR A 198 -0.80 7.07 -25.73
CA THR A 198 -0.16 6.11 -26.62
C THR A 198 0.97 5.36 -25.92
N SER A 199 1.50 4.29 -26.53
CA SER A 199 2.67 3.59 -26.01
C SER A 199 3.90 4.52 -25.88
N GLU A 200 4.06 5.49 -26.79
CA GLU A 200 5.11 6.51 -26.68
C GLU A 200 4.92 7.41 -25.46
N VAL A 201 3.69 7.86 -25.22
CA VAL A 201 3.35 8.64 -24.02
C VAL A 201 3.59 7.83 -22.74
N LEU A 202 3.28 6.54 -22.73
CA LEU A 202 3.56 5.68 -21.58
C LEU A 202 5.06 5.55 -21.30
N GLU A 203 5.88 5.43 -22.33
CA GLU A 203 7.34 5.41 -22.15
C GLU A 203 7.88 6.76 -21.67
N GLU A 204 7.32 7.89 -22.14
CA GLU A 204 7.65 9.21 -21.60
C GLU A 204 7.31 9.33 -20.11
N LEU A 205 6.17 8.79 -19.67
CA LEU A 205 5.72 8.87 -18.28
C LEU A 205 6.49 7.96 -17.32
N LYS A 206 7.27 7.00 -17.83
CA LYS A 206 8.14 6.12 -17.02
C LYS A 206 9.50 6.75 -16.70
N ASN A 207 9.91 7.79 -17.43
CA ASN A 207 11.23 8.43 -17.34
C ASN A 207 11.19 9.75 -16.57
#